data_AF-A0A349YGY5-F1
#
_entry.id   AF-A0A349YGY5-F1
#
_cell.length_a   1.000
_cell.length_b   1.000
_cell.length_c   1.000
_cell.angle_alpha   90.00
_cell.angle_beta   90.00
_cell.angle_gamma   90.00
#
_symmetry.space_group_name_H-M   'P 1'
#
loop_
_entity.id
_entity.type
_entity.pdbx_description
1 polymer ?
#
loop_
_entity_poly.entity_id
_entity_poly.type
_entity_poly.pdbx_seq_one_letter_code
_entity_poly.pdbx_strand_id
1 'polypeptide(L)'
;MEIHSNLAECKKYSENIIPQIIYILDQNSFHFIVDESMSEIIIPDSDTPRDKIQDLIESSLDIPKVITGMLIQVKEAKNKIFIRLVLK
;
A
#
# COMPACT_ATOMS: atom_id res chain seq x y z
N MET A 1 -9.78 -24.56 0.36
CA MET A 1 -8.95 -24.44 -0.85
C MET A 1 -8.58 -23.00 -1.17
N GLU A 2 -9.43 -22.00 -0.89
CA GLU A 2 -9.18 -20.58 -1.19
C GLU A 2 -7.97 -19.95 -0.47
N ILE A 3 -7.73 -20.30 0.80
CA ILE A 3 -6.62 -19.71 1.59
C ILE A 3 -5.24 -19.99 0.96
N HIS A 4 -5.05 -21.19 0.41
CA HIS A 4 -3.79 -21.54 -0.27
C HIS A 4 -3.62 -20.79 -1.59
N SER A 5 -4.73 -20.48 -2.29
CA SER A 5 -4.72 -19.68 -3.51
C SER A 5 -4.33 -18.23 -3.21
N ASN A 6 -4.96 -17.63 -2.19
CA ASN A 6 -4.71 -16.24 -1.82
C ASN A 6 -3.27 -16.01 -1.33
N LEU A 7 -2.66 -16.99 -0.65
CA LEU A 7 -1.26 -16.88 -0.22
C LEU A 7 -0.28 -16.92 -1.40
N ALA A 8 -0.54 -17.76 -2.40
CA ALA A 8 0.27 -17.82 -3.62
C ALA A 8 0.15 -16.53 -4.44
N GLU A 9 -1.07 -15.98 -4.54
CA GLU A 9 -1.31 -14.69 -5.17
C GLU A 9 -0.63 -13.55 -4.41
N CYS A 10 -0.74 -13.51 -3.08
CA CYS A 10 -0.05 -12.50 -2.28
C CYS A 10 1.46 -12.51 -2.57
N LYS A 11 2.11 -13.69 -2.59
CA LYS A 11 3.54 -13.79 -2.94
C LYS A 11 3.86 -13.25 -4.33
N LYS A 12 2.99 -13.52 -5.31
CA LYS A 12 3.17 -13.00 -6.68
C LYS A 12 3.11 -11.47 -6.72
N TYR A 13 2.21 -10.87 -5.95
CA TYR A 13 2.00 -9.42 -5.97
C TYR A 13 2.94 -8.66 -5.02
N SER A 14 3.41 -9.29 -3.94
CA SER A 14 4.26 -8.64 -2.92
C SER A 14 5.59 -8.13 -3.48
N GLU A 15 6.13 -8.77 -4.52
CA GLU A 15 7.42 -8.37 -5.11
C GLU A 15 7.37 -6.99 -5.78
N ASN A 16 6.21 -6.55 -6.25
CA ASN A 16 6.07 -5.32 -7.04
C ASN A 16 5.08 -4.30 -6.46
N ILE A 17 4.48 -4.60 -5.30
CA ILE A 17 3.42 -3.76 -4.73
C ILE A 17 3.91 -2.37 -4.31
N ILE A 18 5.10 -2.27 -3.71
CA ILE A 18 5.66 -0.99 -3.26
C ILE A 18 5.97 -0.06 -4.45
N PRO A 19 6.69 -0.50 -5.51
CA PRO A 19 6.84 0.29 -6.73
C PRO A 19 5.51 0.76 -7.35
N GLN A 20 4.47 -0.08 -7.34
CA GLN A 20 3.16 0.31 -7.85
C GLN A 20 2.51 1.39 -6.99
N ILE A 21 2.58 1.28 -5.65
CA ILE A 21 2.05 2.31 -4.76
C ILE A 21 2.81 3.63 -4.91
N ILE A 22 4.14 3.58 -5.03
CA ILE A 22 4.98 4.77 -5.34
C ILE A 22 4.47 5.45 -6.61
N TYR A 23 4.29 4.69 -7.69
CA TYR A 23 3.77 5.23 -8.94
C TYR A 23 2.38 5.87 -8.77
N ILE A 24 1.46 5.23 -8.06
CA ILE A 24 0.12 5.78 -7.78
C ILE A 24 0.22 7.10 -7.02
N LEU A 25 1.06 7.17 -6.00
CA LEU A 25 1.25 8.38 -5.18
C LEU A 25 1.88 9.52 -6.01
N ASP A 26 2.89 9.21 -6.83
CA ASP A 26 3.52 10.17 -7.74
C ASP A 26 2.51 10.74 -8.76
N GLN A 27 1.68 9.88 -9.37
CA GLN A 27 0.63 10.32 -10.30
C GLN A 27 -0.40 11.25 -9.65
N ASN A 28 -0.56 11.16 -8.33
CA ASN A 28 -1.49 11.99 -7.55
C ASN A 28 -0.78 13.12 -6.79
N SER A 29 0.50 13.40 -7.11
CA SER A 29 1.29 14.50 -6.52
C SER A 29 1.42 14.45 -4.99
N PHE A 30 1.39 13.25 -4.40
CA PHE A 30 1.67 13.11 -2.97
C PHE A 30 3.16 13.26 -2.69
N HIS A 31 3.50 14.00 -1.64
CA HIS A 31 4.85 13.97 -1.08
C HIS A 31 4.96 12.77 -0.14
N PHE A 32 5.96 11.90 -0.35
CA PHE A 32 6.19 10.73 0.49
C PHE A 32 7.68 10.40 0.62
N ILE A 33 7.98 9.53 1.58
CA ILE A 33 9.29 8.96 1.84
C ILE A 33 9.13 7.44 1.84
N VAL A 34 10.09 6.71 1.28
CA VAL A 34 10.14 5.25 1.33
C VAL A 34 11.27 4.84 2.26
N ASP A 35 11.03 3.86 3.11
CA ASP A 35 12.07 3.35 3.99
C ASP A 35 13.15 2.57 3.22
N GLU A 36 14.33 2.43 3.81
CA GLU A 36 15.48 1.75 3.17
C GLU A 36 15.18 0.28 2.82
N SER A 37 14.23 -0.34 3.54
CA SER A 37 13.86 -1.74 3.34
C SER A 37 12.78 -1.95 2.27
N MET A 38 12.30 -0.87 1.63
CA MET A 38 11.22 -0.91 0.63
C MET A 38 10.00 -1.68 1.15
N SER A 39 9.66 -1.50 2.43
CA SER A 39 8.51 -2.15 3.08
C SER A 39 7.53 -1.16 3.70
N GLU A 40 7.89 0.12 3.77
CA GLU A 40 7.05 1.19 4.29
C GLU A 40 7.15 2.45 3.43
N ILE A 41 6.00 3.05 3.14
CA ILE A 41 5.87 4.38 2.55
C ILE A 41 5.22 5.29 3.59
N ILE A 42 5.79 6.48 3.77
CA ILE A 42 5.35 7.48 4.74
C ILE A 42 4.95 8.73 4.00
N ILE A 43 3.70 9.16 4.13
CA ILE A 43 3.19 10.46 3.66
C ILE A 43 3.21 11.40 4.87
N PRO A 44 4.21 12.29 4.99
CA PRO A 44 4.27 13.25 6.08
C PRO A 44 3.23 14.35 5.90
N ASP A 45 2.74 14.88 7.02
CA ASP A 45 1.86 16.06 7.08
C ASP A 45 0.70 16.02 6.07
N SER A 46 0.04 14.87 5.98
CA SER A 46 -0.99 14.65 4.98
C SER A 46 -2.30 15.32 5.40
N ASP A 47 -2.73 16.33 4.64
CA ASP A 47 -4.08 16.90 4.74
C ASP A 47 -5.16 15.97 4.16
N THR A 48 -4.74 14.91 3.46
CA THR A 48 -5.65 13.92 2.89
C THR A 48 -5.95 12.85 3.93
N PRO A 49 -7.24 12.57 4.24
CA PRO A 49 -7.60 11.52 5.18
C PRO A 49 -7.06 10.14 4.78
N ARG A 50 -6.68 9.33 5.78
CA ARG A 50 -6.17 7.97 5.56
C ARG A 50 -7.07 7.11 4.67
N ASP A 51 -8.38 7.19 4.88
CA ASP A 51 -9.34 6.37 4.12
C ASP A 51 -9.33 6.74 2.63
N LYS A 52 -9.10 8.02 2.27
CA LYS A 52 -8.97 8.42 0.86
C LYS A 52 -7.68 7.89 0.23
N ILE A 53 -6.58 7.84 0.98
CA ILE A 53 -5.33 7.23 0.50
C ILE A 53 -5.52 5.73 0.30
N GLN A 54 -6.19 5.07 1.24
CA GLN A 54 -6.48 3.64 1.13
C GLN A 54 -7.38 3.35 -0.09
N ASP A 55 -8.46 4.11 -0.27
CA ASP A 55 -9.38 3.97 -1.40
C ASP A 55 -8.67 4.23 -2.75
N LEU A 56 -7.80 5.25 -2.80
CA LEU A 56 -6.98 5.54 -3.99
C LEU A 56 -6.10 4.34 -4.36
N ILE A 57 -5.38 3.78 -3.39
CA ILE A 57 -4.51 2.62 -3.63
C ILE A 57 -5.33 1.41 -4.06
N GLU A 58 -6.40 1.07 -3.33
CA GLU A 58 -7.25 -0.09 -3.64
C GLU A 58 -7.96 0.02 -5.00
N SER A 59 -8.29 1.23 -5.44
CA SER A 59 -8.96 1.45 -6.74
C SER A 59 -7.99 1.56 -7.92
N SER A 60 -6.72 1.90 -7.67
CA SER A 60 -5.71 2.07 -8.72
C SER A 60 -4.88 0.82 -8.97
N LEU A 61 -4.79 -0.08 -7.98
CA LEU A 61 -4.11 -1.36 -8.14
C LEU A 61 -4.95 -2.33 -8.95
N ASP A 62 -4.35 -2.95 -9.96
CA ASP A 62 -4.93 -4.10 -10.68
C ASP A 62 -4.74 -5.40 -9.86
N ILE A 63 -5.17 -5.35 -8.60
CA ILE A 63 -5.04 -6.43 -7.61
C ILE A 63 -6.39 -6.56 -6.89
N PRO A 64 -6.91 -7.77 -6.68
CA PRO A 64 -8.15 -7.95 -5.93
C PRO A 64 -8.06 -7.30 -4.54
N LYS A 65 -9.10 -6.55 -4.14
CA LYS A 65 -9.13 -5.85 -2.84
C LYS A 65 -8.79 -6.74 -1.64
N VAL A 66 -9.25 -8.00 -1.67
CA VAL A 66 -8.95 -8.98 -0.62
C VAL A 66 -7.43 -9.23 -0.53
N ILE A 67 -6.75 -9.37 -1.67
CA ILE A 67 -5.30 -9.56 -1.73
C ILE A 67 -4.56 -8.28 -1.31
N THR A 68 -5.02 -7.11 -1.78
CA THR A 68 -4.46 -5.81 -1.36
C THR A 68 -4.55 -5.64 0.15
N GLY A 69 -5.70 -5.90 0.78
CA GLY A 69 -5.87 -5.82 2.22
C GLY A 69 -5.07 -6.85 3.02
N MET A 70 -4.62 -7.94 2.40
CA MET A 70 -3.68 -8.91 3.00
C MET A 70 -2.22 -8.47 2.84
N LEU A 71 -1.89 -7.76 1.76
CA LEU A 71 -0.54 -7.31 1.44
C LEU A 71 -0.16 -6.03 2.15
N ILE A 72 -1.08 -5.07 2.23
CA ILE A 72 -0.78 -3.73 2.71
C ILE A 72 -1.65 -3.31 3.87
N GLN A 73 -1.08 -2.48 4.74
CA GLN A 73 -1.78 -1.85 5.84
C GLN A 73 -1.54 -0.34 5.79
N VAL A 74 -2.62 0.42 5.72
CA VAL A 74 -2.58 1.89 5.79
C VAL A 74 -2.96 2.34 7.20
N LYS A 75 -2.05 3.04 7.89
CA LYS A 75 -2.28 3.59 9.23
C LYS A 75 -2.07 5.09 9.25
N GLU A 76 -2.76 5.76 10.17
CA GLU A 76 -2.56 7.16 10.46
C GLU A 76 -2.01 7.32 11.88
N ALA A 77 -0.94 8.09 12.05
CA ALA A 77 -0.43 8.47 13.36
C ALA A 77 0.34 9.78 13.30
N LYS A 78 0.08 10.69 14.25
CA LYS A 78 0.80 11.97 14.41
C LYS A 78 0.90 12.77 13.09
N ASN A 79 -0.23 12.95 12.40
CA ASN A 79 -0.32 13.66 11.12
C ASN A 79 0.46 13.02 9.96
N LYS A 80 0.78 11.73 10.06
CA LYS A 80 1.46 10.97 9.01
C LYS A 80 0.64 9.75 8.64
N ILE A 81 0.67 9.41 7.35
CA ILE A 81 0.09 8.16 6.86
C ILE A 81 1.22 7.19 6.55
N PHE A 82 1.08 5.97 7.03
CA PHE A 82 2.03 4.87 6.86
C PHE A 82 1.37 3.79 6.03
N ILE A 83 1.96 3.43 4.90
CA ILE A 83 1.54 2.31 4.05
C ILE A 83 2.60 1.23 4.18
N ARG A 84 2.26 0.12 4.81
CA ARG A 84 3.20 -0.95 5.17
C ARG A 84 2.90 -2.24 4.44
N LEU A 85 3.93 -2.93 3.97
CA LEU A 85 3.83 -4.31 3.55
C LEU A 85 3.70 -5.23 4.78
N VAL A 86 2.67 -6.07 4.80
CA VAL A 86 2.32 -6.95 5.93
C VAL A 86 2.89 -8.36 5.76
N LEU A 87 2.99 -8.84 4.52
CA LEU A 87 3.52 -10.16 4.19
C LEU A 87 5.00 -10.06 3.83
N LYS A 88 5.86 -10.74 4.60
CA LYS A 88 7.28 -11.01 4.30
C LYS A 88 7.47 -12.49 3.99
#